data_AF-S7UUX7-F1
#
_entry.id   AF-S7UUX7-F1
#
_cell.length_a   1.000
_cell.length_b   1.000
_cell.length_c   1.000
_cell.angle_alpha   90.00
_cell.angle_beta   90.00
_cell.angle_gamma   90.00
#
_symmetry.space_group_name_H-M   'P 1'
#
loop_
_entity.id
_entity.type
_entity.pdbx_description
1 polymer ?
#
loop_
_entity_poly.entity_id
_entity_poly.type
_entity_poly.pdbx_seq_one_letter_code
_entity_poly.pdbx_strand_id
1 'polypeptide(L)'
;MTTEWVPFGNGEYIVLDAFLMTPDQQAAAIEKAYIEVSTGPRGRRQIMGKGMIRPFMIVELHENNDIIDLVIDLGGSFKYRLKKPVLKSGKVFSPAVNALLQFFPSQPWEQISESEFHEIRKGLKFLTD
;
A
#
# COMPACT_ATOMS: atom_id res chain seq x y z
N MET A 1 -19.51 4.79 8.86
CA MET A 1 -18.36 5.47 8.25
C MET A 1 -18.55 5.44 6.74
N THR A 2 -18.65 6.62 6.14
CA THR A 2 -19.07 6.90 4.77
C THR A 2 -17.91 6.69 3.80
N THR A 3 -18.10 5.83 2.79
CA THR A 3 -17.13 5.47 1.75
C THR A 3 -17.17 6.44 0.56
N GLU A 4 -17.46 7.72 0.80
CA GLU A 4 -17.51 8.77 -0.23
C GLU A 4 -16.13 9.07 -0.85
N TRP A 5 -15.07 8.52 -0.28
CA TRP A 5 -13.68 8.87 -0.61
C TRP A 5 -12.99 7.98 -1.64
N VAL A 6 -13.69 6.99 -2.23
CA VAL A 6 -13.09 6.14 -3.28
C VAL A 6 -13.13 6.88 -4.61
N PRO A 7 -12.02 7.37 -5.19
CA PRO A 7 -12.05 8.23 -6.37
C PRO A 7 -12.26 7.47 -7.69
N PHE A 8 -12.31 6.14 -7.64
CA PHE A 8 -12.31 5.26 -8.81
C PHE A 8 -13.67 4.62 -9.08
N GLY A 9 -13.91 4.26 -10.35
CA GLY A 9 -15.02 3.41 -10.74
C GLY A 9 -14.86 1.98 -10.23
N ASN A 10 -15.90 1.14 -10.38
CA ASN A 10 -15.75 -0.28 -10.09
C ASN A 10 -14.78 -0.92 -11.10
N GLY A 11 -13.91 -1.80 -10.62
CA GLY A 11 -12.94 -2.51 -11.46
C GLY A 11 -11.69 -2.90 -10.70
N GLU A 12 -10.76 -3.49 -11.44
CA GLU A 12 -9.41 -3.77 -10.99
C GLU A 12 -8.46 -2.79 -11.67
N TYR A 13 -7.56 -2.18 -10.90
CA TYR A 13 -6.57 -1.25 -11.40
C TYR A 13 -5.17 -1.77 -11.05
N ILE A 14 -4.32 -1.84 -12.07
CA ILE A 14 -2.92 -2.24 -11.93
C ILE A 14 -2.17 -1.15 -11.17
N VAL A 15 -1.37 -1.55 -10.20
CA VAL A 15 -0.43 -0.67 -9.51
C VAL A 15 0.94 -0.87 -10.14
N LEU A 16 1.48 0.18 -10.74
CA LEU A 16 2.78 0.16 -11.41
C LEU A 16 3.93 0.07 -10.40
N ASP A 17 3.73 0.69 -9.24
CA ASP A 17 4.68 0.63 -8.12
C ASP A 17 3.99 0.78 -6.78
N ALA A 18 4.48 0.05 -5.78
CA ALA A 18 3.95 0.11 -4.42
C ALA A 18 5.05 -0.22 -3.41
N PHE A 19 5.06 0.54 -2.31
CA PHE A 19 5.96 0.27 -1.20
C PHE A 19 5.36 0.71 0.13
N LEU A 20 5.65 -0.08 1.16
CA LEU A 20 5.48 0.35 2.54
C LEU A 20 6.65 1.24 2.92
N MET A 21 6.41 2.27 3.72
CA MET A 21 7.45 3.14 4.27
C MET A 21 7.18 3.53 5.71
N THR A 22 8.24 3.87 6.42
CA THR A 22 8.25 4.32 7.81
C THR A 22 8.77 5.76 7.90
N PRO A 23 8.53 6.49 9.02
CA PRO A 23 9.02 7.86 9.20
C PRO A 23 10.53 8.04 9.10
N ASP A 24 11.31 7.01 9.44
CA ASP A 24 12.79 6.99 9.34
C ASP A 24 13.30 6.56 7.95
N GLN A 25 12.41 6.54 6.96
CA GLN A 25 12.70 6.26 5.54
C GLN A 25 13.10 4.81 5.24
N GLN A 26 12.86 3.85 6.15
CA GLN A 26 12.92 2.43 5.77
C GLN A 26 11.69 2.07 4.91
N ALA A 27 11.89 1.18 3.94
CA ALA A 27 10.83 0.77 3.03
C ALA A 27 10.88 -0.71 2.63
N ALA A 28 9.73 -1.26 2.29
CA ALA A 28 9.60 -2.60 1.71
C ALA A 28 8.75 -2.54 0.44
N ALA A 29 9.27 -3.09 -0.65
CA ALA A 29 8.55 -3.15 -1.92
C ALA A 29 7.38 -4.14 -1.86
N ILE A 30 6.28 -3.80 -2.54
CA ILE A 30 5.15 -4.70 -2.77
C ILE A 30 5.13 -5.02 -4.26
N GLU A 31 5.31 -6.30 -4.59
CA GLU A 31 5.30 -6.77 -5.96
C GLU A 31 3.88 -7.12 -6.43
N LYS A 32 3.64 -7.05 -7.75
CA LYS A 32 2.38 -7.50 -8.38
C LYS A 32 1.14 -6.88 -7.71
N ALA A 33 1.25 -5.61 -7.33
CA ALA A 33 0.19 -4.92 -6.63
C ALA A 33 -0.96 -4.55 -7.58
N TYR A 34 -2.18 -4.58 -7.05
CA TYR A 34 -3.38 -4.10 -7.73
C TYR A 34 -4.42 -3.66 -6.70
N ILE A 35 -5.37 -2.84 -7.14
CA ILE A 35 -6.49 -2.38 -6.30
C ILE A 35 -7.81 -2.83 -6.93
N GLU A 36 -8.72 -3.30 -6.09
CA GLU A 36 -10.08 -3.68 -6.46
C GLU A 36 -11.04 -2.66 -5.88
N VAL A 37 -11.91 -2.14 -6.74
CA VAL A 37 -13.01 -1.26 -6.37
C VAL A 37 -14.31 -1.94 -6.72
N SER A 38 -15.19 -2.08 -5.73
CA SER A 38 -16.47 -2.73 -5.91
C SER A 38 -17.57 -1.98 -5.19
N THR A 39 -18.81 -2.19 -5.64
CA THR A 39 -20.00 -1.71 -4.94
C THR A 39 -20.54 -2.83 -4.07
N GLY A 40 -20.39 -2.66 -2.75
CA GLY A 40 -20.88 -3.61 -1.77
C GLY A 40 -22.38 -3.47 -1.47
N PRO A 41 -22.91 -4.27 -0.54
CA PRO A 41 -24.30 -4.20 -0.11
C PRO A 41 -24.70 -2.78 0.33
N ARG A 42 -25.93 -2.37 -0.02
CA ARG A 42 -26.46 -1.01 0.19
C ARG A 42 -25.78 0.08 -0.65
N GLY A 43 -25.18 -0.27 -1.79
CA GLY A 43 -24.60 0.68 -2.74
C GLY A 43 -23.31 1.35 -2.27
N ARG A 44 -22.66 0.82 -1.22
CA ARG A 44 -21.46 1.42 -0.66
C ARG A 44 -20.24 0.98 -1.44
N ARG A 45 -19.47 1.92 -1.99
CA ARG A 45 -18.17 1.62 -2.60
C ARG A 45 -17.19 1.06 -1.58
N GLN A 46 -16.42 0.07 -1.97
CA GLN A 46 -15.35 -0.54 -1.20
C GLN A 46 -14.10 -0.54 -2.05
N ILE A 47 -12.95 -0.32 -1.41
CA ILE A 47 -11.64 -0.42 -2.02
C ILE A 47 -10.73 -1.27 -1.15
N MET A 48 -10.02 -2.19 -1.78
CA MET A 48 -8.98 -3.02 -1.19
C MET A 48 -7.85 -3.09 -2.20
N GLY A 49 -6.62 -3.23 -1.74
CA GLY A 49 -5.56 -3.67 -2.63
C GLY A 49 -4.90 -4.94 -2.15
N LYS A 50 -4.21 -5.56 -3.09
CA LYS A 50 -3.51 -6.82 -2.92
C LYS A 50 -2.14 -6.69 -3.55
N GLY A 51 -1.19 -7.48 -3.07
CA GLY A 51 0.14 -7.58 -3.64
C GLY A 51 0.94 -8.68 -2.96
N MET A 52 2.17 -8.88 -3.40
CA MET A 52 3.09 -9.86 -2.87
C MET A 52 4.20 -9.15 -2.09
N ILE A 53 4.47 -9.63 -0.89
CA ILE A 53 5.56 -9.12 -0.04
C ILE A 53 6.08 -10.28 0.81
N ARG A 54 7.31 -10.17 1.28
CA ARG A 54 7.84 -11.04 2.33
C ARG A 54 7.30 -10.56 3.67
N PRO A 55 6.51 -11.36 4.41
CA PRO A 55 5.95 -10.92 5.69
C PRO A 55 7.00 -10.49 6.70
N PHE A 56 8.20 -11.07 6.63
CA PHE A 56 9.35 -10.69 7.45
C PHE A 56 9.72 -9.20 7.30
N MET A 57 9.68 -8.65 6.09
CA MET A 57 9.98 -7.23 5.85
C MET A 57 8.99 -6.28 6.56
N ILE A 58 7.72 -6.71 6.72
CA ILE A 58 6.72 -5.94 7.47
C ILE A 58 7.08 -5.93 8.97
N VAL A 59 7.59 -7.05 9.48
CA VAL A 59 8.05 -7.15 10.88
C VAL A 59 9.25 -6.24 11.10
N GLU A 60 10.25 -6.27 10.20
CA GLU A 60 11.43 -5.40 10.29
C GLU A 60 11.05 -3.91 10.28
N LEU A 61 10.13 -3.49 9.40
CA LEU A 61 9.62 -2.11 9.40
C LEU A 61 8.99 -1.73 10.74
N HIS A 62 8.38 -2.68 11.45
CA HIS A 62 7.74 -2.44 12.74
C HIS A 62 8.68 -2.47 13.94
N GLU A 63 9.91 -2.99 13.83
CA GLU A 63 10.82 -3.11 14.98
C GLU A 63 11.13 -1.77 15.64
N ASN A 64 11.24 -0.70 14.83
CA ASN A 64 11.56 0.65 15.30
C ASN A 64 10.42 1.66 15.08
N ASN A 65 9.31 1.25 14.43
CA ASN A 65 8.24 2.15 14.02
C ASN A 65 6.84 1.55 14.19
N ASP A 66 6.00 2.19 14.98
CA ASP A 66 4.57 1.85 15.08
C ASP A 66 3.74 2.34 13.89
N ILE A 67 4.34 3.14 13.01
CA ILE A 67 3.67 3.80 11.89
C ILE A 67 4.27 3.29 10.58
N ILE A 68 3.42 2.67 9.78
CA ILE A 68 3.72 2.33 8.40
C ILE A 68 2.70 3.03 7.51
N ASP A 69 3.18 3.69 6.47
CA ASP A 69 2.37 4.21 5.38
C ASP A 69 2.60 3.37 4.13
N LEU A 70 1.62 3.38 3.23
CA LEU A 70 1.71 2.75 1.91
C LEU A 70 1.67 3.84 0.85
N VAL A 71 2.62 3.83 -0.08
CA VAL A 71 2.62 4.71 -1.24
C VAL A 71 2.44 3.87 -2.51
N ILE A 72 1.59 4.33 -3.41
CA ILE A 72 1.26 3.63 -4.66
C ILE A 72 1.34 4.57 -5.87
N ASP A 73 1.72 3.99 -7.00
CA ASP A 73 1.69 4.57 -8.33
C ASP A 73 0.72 3.80 -9.23
N LEU A 74 -0.35 4.45 -9.69
CA LEU A 74 -1.32 3.92 -10.66
C LEU A 74 -1.07 4.42 -12.10
N GLY A 75 0.04 5.12 -12.34
CA GLY A 75 0.41 5.75 -13.61
C GLY A 75 0.01 7.22 -13.72
N GLY A 76 0.73 7.97 -14.56
CA GLY A 76 0.47 9.40 -14.79
C GLY A 76 0.42 10.21 -13.48
N SER A 77 -0.62 11.03 -13.32
CA SER A 77 -0.86 11.86 -12.13
C SER A 77 -1.50 11.12 -10.94
N PHE A 78 -1.71 9.81 -11.04
CA PHE A 78 -2.41 9.02 -10.03
C PHE A 78 -1.41 8.38 -9.06
N LYS A 79 -0.88 9.20 -8.15
CA LYS A 79 -0.02 8.77 -7.03
C LYS A 79 -0.76 8.97 -5.72
N TYR A 80 -0.68 8.01 -4.82
CA TYR A 80 -1.40 8.09 -3.55
C TYR A 80 -0.57 7.63 -2.37
N ARG A 81 -0.77 8.29 -1.23
CA ARG A 81 -0.31 7.87 0.08
C ARG A 81 -1.52 7.45 0.92
N LEU A 82 -1.46 6.21 1.41
CA LEU A 82 -2.37 5.67 2.40
C LEU A 82 -1.64 5.74 3.74
N LYS A 83 -2.07 6.64 4.62
CA LYS A 83 -1.48 6.71 5.95
C LYS A 83 -2.05 5.62 6.83
N LYS A 84 -1.19 4.87 7.53
CA LYS A 84 -1.57 3.79 8.47
C LYS A 84 -2.62 2.83 7.89
N PRO A 85 -2.40 2.22 6.71
CA PRO A 85 -3.36 1.28 6.15
C PRO A 85 -3.52 0.07 7.07
N VAL A 86 -4.68 -0.58 7.01
CA VAL A 86 -4.84 -1.90 7.64
C VAL A 86 -4.18 -2.93 6.73
N LEU A 87 -3.14 -3.59 7.23
CA LEU A 87 -2.42 -4.64 6.52
C LEU A 87 -2.86 -6.02 7.03
N LYS A 88 -3.10 -6.95 6.11
CA LYS A 88 -3.34 -8.36 6.41
C LYS A 88 -2.45 -9.21 5.53
N SER A 89 -1.58 -10.01 6.13
CA SER A 89 -0.70 -10.93 5.41
C SER A 89 -0.81 -12.35 5.97
N GLY A 90 -0.40 -13.33 5.16
CA GLY A 90 -0.27 -14.71 5.61
C GLY A 90 0.74 -14.84 6.77
N LYS A 91 0.53 -15.81 7.66
CA LYS A 91 1.36 -16.04 8.85
C LYS A 91 2.69 -16.78 8.56
N VAL A 92 3.23 -16.65 7.35
CA VAL A 92 4.47 -17.35 6.97
C VAL A 92 5.64 -16.37 7.10
N PHE A 93 6.48 -16.58 8.12
CA PHE A 93 7.60 -15.70 8.45
C PHE A 93 8.96 -16.30 8.04
N SER A 94 8.99 -16.97 6.89
CA SER A 94 10.27 -17.38 6.29
C SER A 94 10.81 -16.21 5.46
N PRO A 95 12.09 -15.80 5.64
CA PRO A 95 12.68 -14.69 4.89
C PRO A 95 12.56 -14.87 3.36
N ALA A 96 12.58 -16.11 2.89
CA ALA A 96 12.53 -16.42 1.46
C ALA A 96 11.11 -16.52 0.87
N VAL A 97 10.05 -16.34 1.66
CA VAL A 97 8.68 -16.61 1.21
C VAL A 97 7.90 -15.33 0.97
N ASN A 98 7.50 -15.11 -0.28
CA ASN A 98 6.48 -14.13 -0.63
C ASN A 98 5.11 -14.66 -0.21
N ALA A 99 4.31 -13.81 0.43
CA ALA A 99 2.93 -14.07 0.76
C ALA A 99 2.02 -12.98 0.21
N LEU A 100 0.74 -13.30 0.08
CA LEU A 100 -0.27 -12.32 -0.26
C LEU A 100 -0.44 -11.32 0.88
N LEU A 101 -0.22 -10.05 0.58
CA LEU A 101 -0.62 -8.90 1.37
C LEU A 101 -1.95 -8.38 0.86
N GLN A 102 -2.92 -8.18 1.75
CA GLN A 102 -4.09 -7.35 1.53
C GLN A 102 -3.92 -6.05 2.31
N PHE A 103 -4.28 -4.93 1.70
CA PHE A 103 -4.28 -3.64 2.35
C PHE A 103 -5.62 -2.93 2.17
N PHE A 104 -6.04 -2.21 3.21
CA PHE A 104 -7.30 -1.48 3.25
C PHE A 104 -7.04 -0.06 3.76
N PRO A 105 -7.70 0.97 3.21
CA PRO A 105 -7.66 2.29 3.82
C PRO A 105 -8.25 2.28 5.22
N SER A 106 -7.55 2.90 6.16
CA SER A 106 -8.10 3.33 7.45
C SER A 106 -8.67 4.76 7.38
N GLN A 107 -8.29 5.52 6.37
CA GLN A 107 -8.66 6.92 6.13
C GLN A 107 -8.66 7.23 4.61
N PRO A 108 -9.16 8.40 4.16
CA PRO A 108 -9.09 8.79 2.75
C PRO A 108 -7.68 8.71 2.18
N TRP A 109 -7.57 8.34 0.91
CA TRP A 109 -6.28 8.31 0.20
C TRP A 109 -5.84 9.74 -0.07
N GLU A 110 -4.61 10.06 0.30
CA GLU A 110 -4.00 11.34 -0.01
C GLU A 110 -3.39 11.25 -1.40
N GLN A 111 -3.94 11.96 -2.38
CA GLN A 111 -3.28 12.09 -3.67
C GLN A 111 -2.02 12.95 -3.48
N ILE A 112 -0.89 12.44 -3.95
CA ILE A 112 0.39 13.14 -3.94
C ILE A 112 0.80 13.49 -5.37
N SER A 113 1.67 14.47 -5.53
CA SER A 113 2.17 14.83 -6.86
C SER A 113 3.17 13.79 -7.38
N GLU A 114 3.39 13.76 -8.69
CA GLU A 114 4.41 12.90 -9.29
C GLU A 114 5.81 13.25 -8.77
N SER A 115 6.14 14.54 -8.63
CA SER A 115 7.42 14.97 -8.06
C SER A 115 7.57 14.54 -6.61
N GLU A 116 6.52 14.67 -5.79
CA GLU A 116 6.53 14.22 -4.40
C GLU A 116 6.73 12.70 -4.29
N PHE A 117 6.07 11.91 -5.13
CA PHE A 117 6.28 10.47 -5.18
C PHE A 117 7.76 10.12 -5.48
N HIS A 118 8.37 10.78 -6.46
CA HIS A 118 9.76 10.56 -6.82
C HIS A 118 10.73 10.96 -5.70
N GLU A 119 10.49 12.10 -5.06
CA GLU A 119 11.31 12.56 -3.93
C GLU A 119 11.20 11.63 -2.72
N ILE A 120 9.98 11.19 -2.37
CA ILE A 120 9.77 10.17 -1.33
C ILE A 120 10.59 8.94 -1.69
N ARG A 121 10.36 8.36 -2.86
CA ARG A 121 11.00 7.11 -3.27
C ARG A 121 12.52 7.19 -3.27
N LYS A 122 13.08 8.30 -3.76
CA LYS A 122 14.53 8.53 -3.82
C LYS A 122 15.17 8.58 -2.42
N GLY A 123 14.43 9.05 -1.43
CA GLY A 123 14.89 9.12 -0.04
C GLY A 123 14.83 7.78 0.71
N LEU A 124 14.14 6.77 0.17
CA LEU A 124 13.92 5.52 0.88
C LEU A 124 15.13 4.60 0.86
N LYS A 125 15.35 3.95 1.99
CA LYS A 125 16.23 2.80 2.14
C LYS A 125 15.36 1.55 2.08
N PHE A 126 15.37 0.90 0.93
CA PHE A 126 14.66 -0.37 0.77
C PHE A 126 15.39 -1.46 1.55
N LEU A 127 14.64 -2.16 2.39
CA LEU A 127 15.10 -3.38 3.04
C LEU A 127 15.40 -4.42 1.95
N THR A 128 16.56 -5.05 2.07
CA THR A 128 17.01 -6.15 1.21
C THR A 128 17.33 -7.33 2.10
N ASP A 129 17.31 -8.54 1.52
CA ASP A 129 17.90 -9.71 2.20
C ASP A 129 19.40 -9.52 2.47
#